data_AF-A0A0T7BZU5-F1
#
_entry.id   AF-A0A0T7BZU5-F1
#
_cell.length_a   1.000
_cell.length_b   1.000
_cell.length_c   1.000
_cell.angle_alpha   90.00
_cell.angle_beta   90.00
_cell.angle_gamma   90.00
#
_symmetry.space_group_name_H-M   'P 1'
#
loop_
_entity.id
_entity.type
_entity.pdbx_description
1 polymer ?
#
loop_
_entity_poly.entity_id
_entity_poly.type
_entity_poly.pdbx_seq_one_letter_code
_entity_poly.pdbx_strand_id
1 'polypeptide(L)' 'MVSIPITLEQLITAVQQLQPDERAQVARALIQLDLRADLVALIQELYAEPPVDEITDDDIMAEIKAVRQQSQLL' A
#
# COMPACT_ATOMS: atom_id res chain seq x y z
N MET A 1 32.19 -9.64 -14.03
CA MET A 1 31.94 -9.23 -12.64
C MET A 1 32.19 -10.44 -11.76
N VAL A 2 33.02 -10.31 -10.73
CA VAL A 2 33.23 -11.39 -9.75
C VAL A 2 32.09 -11.30 -8.74
N SER A 3 31.33 -12.38 -8.57
CA SER A 3 30.30 -12.47 -7.53
C SER A 3 30.86 -13.29 -6.37
N ILE A 4 31.00 -12.65 -5.21
CA ILE A 4 31.43 -13.31 -3.99
C ILE A 4 30.16 -13.63 -3.18
N PRO A 5 29.86 -14.91 -2.92
CA PRO A 5 28.73 -15.26 -2.08
C PRO A 5 29.04 -14.82 -0.66
N ILE A 6 28.16 -13.99 -0.10
CA ILE A 6 28.19 -13.59 1.31
C ILE A 6 26.91 -14.08 1.97
N THR A 7 27.02 -14.53 3.23
CA THR A 7 25.83 -14.83 4.04
C THR A 7 25.24 -13.53 4.59
N LEU A 8 23.98 -13.60 5.04
CA LEU A 8 23.32 -12.46 5.67
C LEU A 8 24.06 -12.03 6.95
N GLU A 9 24.55 -12.97 7.75
CA GLU A 9 25.29 -12.69 8.98
C GLU A 9 26.62 -11.96 8.69
N GLN A 10 27.30 -12.34 7.61
CA GLN A 10 28.51 -11.67 7.15
C GLN A 10 28.22 -10.24 6.71
N LEU A 11 27.11 -10.03 5.98
CA LEU A 11 26.67 -8.70 5.59
C LEU A 11 26.32 -7.83 6.81
N ILE A 12 25.58 -8.37 7.77
CA ILE A 12 25.22 -7.65 9.01
C ILE A 12 26.47 -7.23 9.77
N THR A 13 27.43 -8.16 9.92
CA THR A 13 28.69 -7.89 10.60
C THR A 13 29.48 -6.81 9.89
N ALA A 14 29.56 -6.85 8.55
CA ALA A 14 30.21 -5.83 7.75
C ALA A 14 29.57 -4.45 7.93
N VAL A 15 28.23 -4.37 7.91
CA VAL A 15 27.49 -3.13 8.13
C VAL A 15 27.73 -2.58 9.55
N GLN A 16 27.79 -3.44 10.57
CA GLN A 16 28.07 -3.00 11.95
C GLN A 16 29.44 -2.34 12.11
N GLN A 17 30.43 -2.80 11.33
CA GLN A 17 31.81 -2.28 11.35
C GLN A 17 31.99 -0.94 10.59
N LEU A 18 31.00 -0.50 9.82
CA LEU A 18 31.04 0.78 9.10
C LEU A 18 31.04 1.99 10.04
N GLN A 19 31.52 3.12 9.54
CA GLN A 19 31.43 4.39 10.26
C GLN A 19 29.96 4.81 10.47
N PRO A 20 29.64 5.63 11.49
CA PRO A 20 28.27 6.04 11.77
C PRO A 20 27.53 6.61 10.55
N ASP A 21 28.19 7.45 9.75
CA ASP A 21 27.59 8.07 8.56
C ASP A 21 27.30 7.06 7.45
N GLU A 22 28.21 6.10 7.24
CA GLU A 22 28.05 5.02 6.26
C GLU A 22 26.92 4.07 6.68
N ARG A 23 26.82 3.74 7.98
CA ARG A 23 25.69 2.98 8.53
C ARG A 23 24.36 3.69 8.32
N ALA A 24 24.34 5.01 8.54
CA ALA A 24 23.14 5.82 8.29
C ALA A 24 22.75 5.80 6.81
N GLN A 25 23.71 5.78 5.89
CA GLN A 25 23.45 5.67 4.46
C GLN A 25 22.84 4.30 4.10
N VAL A 26 23.37 3.20 4.64
CA VAL A 26 22.80 1.86 4.44
C VAL A 26 21.36 1.80 4.99
N ALA A 27 21.13 2.31 6.20
CA ALA A 27 19.79 2.34 6.79
C ALA A 27 18.80 3.14 5.93
N ARG A 28 19.21 4.32 5.42
CA ARG A 28 18.37 5.12 4.52
C ARG A 28 18.03 4.39 3.23
N ALA A 29 18.99 3.68 2.63
CA ALA A 29 18.75 2.92 1.41
C ALA A 29 17.74 1.79 1.61
N LEU A 30 17.82 1.07 2.74
CA LEU A 30 16.85 0.04 3.10
C LEU A 30 15.45 0.62 3.33
N ILE A 31 15.35 1.68 4.13
CA ILE A 31 14.07 2.39 4.40
C ILE A 31 13.44 2.90 3.10
N GLN A 32 14.23 3.46 2.19
CA GLN A 32 13.72 3.95 0.90
C GLN A 32 13.19 2.84 0.00
N LEU A 33 13.76 1.64 0.08
CA LEU A 33 13.29 0.48 -0.66
C LEU A 33 11.92 0.03 -0.13
N ASP A 34 11.79 -0.08 1.18
CA ASP A 34 10.56 -0.51 1.84
C ASP A 34 9.43 0.52 1.63
N LEU A 35 9.71 1.82 1.80
CA LEU A 35 8.73 2.89 1.56
C LEU A 35 8.19 2.88 0.13
N ARG A 36 9.00 2.51 -0.86
CA ARG A 36 8.53 2.36 -2.24
C ARG A 36 7.59 1.18 -2.39
N ALA A 37 7.88 0.06 -1.73
CA ALA A 37 7.01 -1.11 -1.74
C ALA A 37 5.65 -0.78 -1.08
N ASP A 38 5.68 -0.10 0.07
CA ASP A 38 4.47 0.32 0.78
C ASP A 38 3.61 1.29 -0.05
N LEU A 39 4.24 2.26 -0.73
CA LEU A 39 3.54 3.17 -1.64
C LEU A 39 2.90 2.44 -2.82
N VAL A 40 3.60 1.45 -3.39
CA VAL A 40 3.06 0.63 -4.48
C VAL A 40 1.87 -0.19 -3.98
N ALA A 41 1.95 -0.78 -2.80
CA ALA A 41 0.86 -1.53 -2.20
C ALA A 41 -0.37 -0.64 -1.92
N LEU A 42 -0.16 0.55 -1.37
CA LEU A 42 -1.24 1.52 -1.13
C LEU A 42 -1.92 1.95 -2.44
N ILE A 43 -1.13 2.24 -3.48
CA ILE A 43 -1.67 2.57 -4.80
C ILE A 43 -2.51 1.39 -5.32
N GLN A 44 -2.01 0.16 -5.23
CA GLN A 44 -2.77 -1.01 -5.67
C GLN A 44 -4.08 -1.19 -4.90
N GLU A 45 -4.09 -0.93 -3.59
CA GLU A 45 -5.30 -0.96 -2.77
C GLU A 45 -6.31 0.10 -3.21
N LEU A 46 -5.86 1.34 -3.43
CA LEU A 46 -6.73 2.44 -3.89
C LEU A 46 -7.33 2.18 -5.27
N TYR A 47 -6.61 1.49 -6.15
CA TYR A 47 -7.10 1.11 -7.49
C TYR A 47 -7.73 -0.30 -7.52
N ALA A 48 -7.80 -1.00 -6.39
CA ALA A 48 -8.49 -2.29 -6.29
C ALA A 48 -10.00 -2.14 -6.10
N GLU A 49 -10.49 -0.95 -5.78
CA GLU A 49 -11.92 -0.69 -5.79
C GLU A 49 -12.46 -0.81 -7.23
N PRO A 50 -13.48 -1.64 -7.46
CA PRO A 50 -14.17 -1.64 -8.74
C PRO A 50 -14.71 -0.24 -9.01
N PRO A 51 -14.77 0.20 -10.28
CA PRO A 51 -15.44 1.45 -10.61
C PRO A 51 -16.82 1.45 -9.98
N VAL A 52 -17.17 2.54 -9.31
CA VAL A 52 -18.51 2.71 -8.73
C VAL A 52 -19.51 2.43 -9.84
N ASP A 53 -20.40 1.47 -9.62
CA ASP A 53 -21.47 1.18 -10.58
C ASP A 53 -22.19 2.50 -10.87
N GLU A 54 -22.42 2.78 -12.16
CA GLU A 54 -23.15 3.97 -12.57
C GLU A 54 -24.56 3.88 -11.98
N ILE A 55 -24.86 4.74 -11.00
CA ILE A 55 -26.19 4.80 -10.38
C ILE A 55 -27.14 5.34 -11.44
N THR A 56 -28.07 4.51 -11.89
CA THR A 56 -29.06 4.91 -12.89
C THR A 56 -30.21 5.69 -12.25
N ASP A 57 -30.93 6.47 -13.06
CA ASP A 57 -32.16 7.13 -12.60
C ASP A 57 -33.20 6.11 -12.08
N ASP A 58 -33.21 4.90 -12.62
CA ASP A 58 -34.09 3.81 -12.17
C ASP A 58 -33.73 3.33 -10.75
N ASP A 59 -32.43 3.22 -10.43
CA ASP A 59 -31.96 2.86 -9.09
C ASP A 59 -32.35 3.93 -8.06
N ILE A 60 -32.23 5.21 -8.45
CA ILE A 60 -32.63 6.35 -7.61
C ILE A 60 -34.14 6.31 -7.34
N MET A 61 -34.95 6.08 -8.38
CA MET A 61 -36.41 6.03 -8.26
C MET A 61 -36.88 4.83 -7.44
N ALA A 62 -36.19 3.69 -7.52
CA ALA A 62 -36.45 2.53 -6.69
C ALA A 62 -36.23 2.83 -5.20
N GLU A 63 -35.11 3.47 -4.86
CA GLU A 63 -34.78 3.82 -3.47
C GLU A 63 -35.75 4.87 -2.90
N ILE A 64 -36.07 5.92 -3.66
CA ILE A 64 -37.06 6.95 -3.25
C ILE A 64 -38.41 6.30 -2.92
N LYS A 65 -38.84 5.31 -3.72
CA LYS A 65 -40.08 4.59 -3.48
C LYS A 65 -40.00 3.74 -2.21
N ALA A 66 -38.89 3.02 -2.00
CA ALA A 66 -38.67 2.20 -0.81
C ALA A 66 -38.71 3.04 0.48
N VAL A 67 -38.00 4.16 0.52
CA VAL A 67 -37.95 5.06 1.68
C VAL A 67 -39.33 5.65 1.99
N ARG A 68 -40.10 6.04 0.97
CA ARG A 68 -41.46 6.58 1.15
C ARG A 68 -42.44 5.53 1.70
N GLN A 69 -42.32 4.28 1.25
CA GLN A 69 -43.14 3.18 1.76
C GLN A 69 -42.78 2.84 3.21
N GLN A 70 -41.49 2.82 3.54
CA GLN A 70 -41.01 2.58 4.90
C GLN A 70 -41.45 3.68 5.88
N SER A 71 -41.44 4.95 5.42
CA SER A 71 -41.89 6.11 6.22
C SER A 71 -43.40 6.16 6.42
N GLN A 72 -44.19 5.47 5.59
CA GLN A 72 -45.65 5.35 5.74
C GLN A 72 -46.07 4.18 6.65
N LEU A 73 -45.13 3.28 6.97
CA LEU A 73 -45.36 2.11 7.83
C LEU A 73 -44.91 2.33 9.28
N LEU A 74 -44.37 3.52 9.59
CA LEU A 74 -44.02 4.00 10.93
C LEU A 74 -45.07 5.03 11.41
#